data_AF-A0AAJ3KGR4-F1
#
_entry.id   AF-A0AAJ3KGR4-F1
#
_cell.length_a   1.000
_cell.length_b   1.000
_cell.length_c   1.000
_cell.angle_alpha   90.00
_cell.angle_beta   90.00
_cell.angle_gamma   90.00
#
_symmetry.space_group_name_H-M   'P 1'
#
loop_
_entity.id
_entity.type
_entity.pdbx_description
1 polymer ?
#
loop_
_entity_poly.entity_id
_entity_poly.type
_entity_poly.pdbx_seq_one_letter_code
_entity_poly.pdbx_strand_id
1 'polypeptide(L)'
;MRGTAALLVITLFAPVLSGCLNWNEHDNEFYDCDSQEYWVDISEDSPYPGLECESGPGRQLFITIFVYRDNEGVEWLINETSIATGVELINSVYNPSGIYFVVDEIIWVDEAFPEIQDDFGDQVSISQLGDTFVEGYNPANVNIIMQSNGWGQYSNYPWHSREYYISTVRASSFATSHVPGHELGHFLGLYHTHQFHDDPNSDSDLAQAFIWAQNWVTPTEQCYRTGDFICSTPYDCYIWCEEVINCTANAYESDRPDQEPSEFANCTVEQHNPSRTNLMSRYGDRSEISFDQGARARYFIQYMSENEREGNLLHFSEMVPLY
;
A
#
# COMPACT_ATOMS: atom_id res chain seq x y z
N MET A 1 22.10 -90.46 -25.49
CA MET A 1 20.97 -89.94 -26.30
C MET A 1 19.69 -90.26 -25.55
N ARG A 2 19.17 -89.25 -24.83
CA ARG A 2 17.84 -88.61 -24.99
C ARG A 2 16.68 -89.54 -24.54
N GLY A 3 15.96 -89.29 -23.46
CA GLY A 3 15.72 -88.07 -22.68
C GLY A 3 14.20 -87.86 -22.60
N THR A 4 13.60 -88.33 -21.52
CA THR A 4 12.16 -88.38 -21.24
C THR A 4 11.58 -87.02 -20.88
N ALA A 5 10.35 -86.78 -21.35
CA ALA A 5 9.58 -85.55 -21.18
C ALA A 5 8.95 -85.42 -19.79
N ALA A 6 8.86 -84.19 -19.28
CA ALA A 6 8.01 -83.81 -18.16
C ALA A 6 7.19 -82.56 -18.56
N LEU A 7 5.88 -82.63 -18.33
CA LEU A 7 4.92 -81.55 -18.52
C LEU A 7 5.16 -80.44 -17.47
N LEU A 8 5.19 -79.18 -17.90
CA LEU A 8 5.18 -78.01 -17.00
C LEU A 8 3.97 -77.12 -17.36
N VAL A 9 3.10 -76.90 -16.38
CA VAL A 9 1.97 -75.95 -16.45
C VAL A 9 2.54 -74.56 -16.15
N ILE A 10 2.41 -73.62 -17.09
CA ILE A 10 2.78 -72.21 -16.92
C ILE A 10 1.51 -71.39 -16.76
N THR A 11 1.30 -70.85 -15.57
CA THR A 11 0.29 -69.84 -15.26
C THR A 11 0.79 -68.48 -15.74
N LEU A 12 0.07 -67.87 -16.69
CA LEU A 12 0.33 -66.54 -17.22
C LEU A 12 -0.09 -65.47 -16.19
N PHE A 13 0.85 -64.64 -15.74
CA PHE A 13 0.56 -63.39 -15.05
C PHE A 13 0.18 -62.32 -16.08
N ALA A 14 -1.04 -61.78 -15.97
CA ALA A 14 -1.43 -60.55 -16.63
C ALA A 14 -1.36 -59.40 -15.60
N PRO A 15 -0.59 -58.33 -15.84
CA PRO A 15 -0.90 -57.04 -15.26
C PRO A 15 -2.03 -56.43 -16.09
N VAL A 16 -3.21 -56.33 -15.49
CA VAL A 16 -4.33 -55.57 -16.03
C VAL A 16 -3.93 -54.09 -15.97
N LEU A 17 -3.73 -53.50 -17.15
CA LEU A 17 -3.83 -52.06 -17.36
C LEU A 17 -5.26 -51.63 -17.04
N SER A 18 -5.52 -51.28 -15.78
CA SER A 18 -6.69 -50.49 -15.40
C SER A 18 -6.22 -49.10 -15.04
N GLY A 19 -6.59 -48.15 -15.88
CA GLY A 19 -6.41 -46.74 -15.59
C GLY A 19 -7.16 -46.36 -14.31
N CYS A 20 -6.41 -45.78 -13.38
CA CYS A 20 -6.90 -44.69 -12.58
C CYS A 20 -6.06 -43.49 -13.01
N LEU A 21 -6.67 -42.60 -13.79
CA LEU A 21 -6.23 -41.22 -13.87
C LEU A 21 -6.25 -40.70 -12.44
N ASN A 22 -5.12 -40.72 -11.76
CA ASN A 22 -4.95 -39.94 -10.55
C ASN A 22 -4.89 -38.50 -11.05
N TRP A 23 -6.05 -37.86 -11.09
CA TRP A 23 -6.13 -36.44 -10.86
C TRP A 23 -5.37 -36.25 -9.54
N ASN A 24 -4.13 -35.80 -9.61
CA ASN A 24 -3.54 -35.15 -8.46
C ASN A 24 -4.49 -33.98 -8.21
N GLU A 25 -5.33 -34.13 -7.20
CA GLU A 25 -5.77 -32.99 -6.42
C GLU A 25 -4.50 -32.16 -6.22
N HIS A 26 -4.47 -30.98 -6.82
CA HIS A 26 -3.57 -29.96 -6.35
C HIS A 26 -3.97 -29.76 -4.89
N ASP A 27 -3.25 -30.42 -4.00
CA ASP A 27 -3.09 -29.97 -2.63
C ASP A 27 -2.51 -28.55 -2.78
N ASN A 28 -3.40 -27.56 -2.91
CA ASN A 28 -3.08 -26.18 -2.60
C ASN A 28 -2.87 -26.17 -1.08
N GLU A 29 -1.73 -26.68 -0.62
CA GLU A 29 -1.22 -26.33 0.68
C GLU A 29 -1.00 -24.82 0.64
N PHE A 30 -1.80 -24.09 1.41
CA PHE A 30 -1.65 -22.65 1.58
C PHE A 30 -0.20 -22.40 2.02
N TYR A 31 0.58 -21.69 1.20
CA TYR A 31 1.97 -21.36 1.52
C TYR A 31 1.98 -20.18 2.49
N ASP A 32 1.86 -20.51 3.77
CA ASP A 32 2.01 -19.56 4.87
C ASP A 32 3.49 -19.35 5.15
N CYS A 33 3.98 -18.15 4.84
CA CYS A 33 5.37 -17.79 5.03
C CYS A 33 5.69 -17.53 6.50
N ASP A 34 6.95 -17.80 6.86
CA ASP A 34 7.45 -17.36 8.16
C ASP A 34 7.75 -15.84 8.18
N SER A 35 8.19 -15.32 9.33
CA SER A 35 8.45 -13.88 9.50
C SER A 35 9.59 -13.39 8.59
N GLN A 36 10.59 -14.22 8.34
CA GLN A 36 11.74 -13.86 7.51
C GLN A 36 11.29 -13.74 6.05
N GLU A 37 10.57 -14.73 5.54
CA GLU A 37 10.06 -14.76 4.17
C GLU A 37 9.04 -13.63 3.92
N TYR A 38 8.15 -13.39 4.88
CA TYR A 38 7.03 -12.47 4.70
C TYR A 38 7.39 -10.98 4.88
N TRP A 39 8.44 -10.67 5.65
CA TRP A 39 8.80 -9.28 5.99
C TRP A 39 10.20 -8.83 5.56
N VAL A 40 11.13 -9.76 5.33
CA VAL A 40 12.56 -9.42 5.22
C VAL A 40 13.16 -9.85 3.89
N ASP A 41 12.88 -11.07 3.45
CA ASP A 41 13.55 -11.64 2.28
C ASP A 41 13.18 -10.90 0.99
N ILE A 42 14.21 -10.49 0.25
CA ILE A 42 14.11 -9.84 -1.06
C ILE A 42 15.10 -10.50 -2.02
N SER A 43 14.71 -10.59 -3.29
CA SER A 43 15.56 -11.12 -4.36
C SER A 43 15.23 -10.43 -5.70
N GLU A 44 15.99 -10.74 -6.75
CA GLU A 44 15.69 -10.26 -8.10
C GLU A 44 14.33 -10.74 -8.61
N ASP A 45 13.94 -11.96 -8.24
CA ASP A 45 12.68 -12.59 -8.65
C ASP A 45 11.51 -12.19 -7.71
N SER A 46 11.79 -11.88 -6.44
CA SER A 46 10.82 -11.38 -5.44
C SER A 46 11.32 -10.06 -4.83
N PRO A 47 11.12 -8.91 -5.52
CA PRO A 47 11.67 -7.62 -5.10
C PRO A 47 10.96 -7.00 -3.89
N TYR A 48 9.84 -7.59 -3.47
CA TYR A 48 9.13 -7.25 -2.24
C TYR A 48 9.02 -8.47 -1.34
N PRO A 49 9.03 -8.29 0.00
CA PRO A 49 8.93 -9.39 0.92
C PRO A 49 7.55 -10.03 0.87
N GLY A 50 7.57 -11.35 0.88
CA GLY A 50 6.40 -12.20 0.88
C GLY A 50 5.53 -12.16 -0.37
N LEU A 51 6.07 -11.84 -1.56
CA LEU A 51 5.28 -11.92 -2.81
C LEU A 51 4.89 -13.35 -3.19
N GLU A 52 5.66 -14.33 -2.75
CA GLU A 52 5.38 -15.75 -3.03
C GLU A 52 4.45 -16.38 -1.96
N CYS A 53 4.01 -15.59 -0.99
CA CYS A 53 3.24 -16.04 0.17
C CYS A 53 1.75 -15.88 -0.05
N GLU A 54 0.96 -16.84 0.42
CA GLU A 54 -0.50 -16.64 0.49
C GLU A 54 -0.89 -15.88 1.77
N SER A 55 -0.15 -16.08 2.85
CA SER A 55 -0.28 -15.32 4.10
C SER A 55 1.03 -15.32 4.91
N GLY A 56 1.06 -14.57 6.01
CA GLY A 56 2.21 -14.53 6.91
C GLY A 56 1.91 -13.81 8.23
N PRO A 57 2.90 -13.71 9.14
CA PRO A 57 2.70 -13.12 10.46
C PRO A 57 2.39 -11.63 10.39
N GLY A 58 1.61 -11.16 11.36
CA GLY A 58 1.22 -9.76 11.48
C GLY A 58 2.20 -8.89 12.27
N ARG A 59 2.28 -7.60 11.94
CA ARG A 59 2.99 -6.60 12.73
C ARG A 59 2.12 -5.40 13.07
N GLN A 60 2.28 -4.91 14.29
CA GLN A 60 1.58 -3.75 14.79
C GLN A 60 2.43 -2.49 14.65
N LEU A 61 1.89 -1.49 13.97
CA LEU A 61 2.38 -0.12 13.93
C LEU A 61 1.59 0.72 14.93
N PHE A 62 2.30 1.49 15.75
CA PHE A 62 1.71 2.35 16.76
C PHE A 62 1.41 3.73 16.16
N ILE A 63 0.21 4.26 16.41
CA ILE A 63 -0.21 5.59 15.95
C ILE A 63 -0.18 6.58 17.12
N THR A 64 0.43 7.74 16.90
CA THR A 64 0.20 8.95 17.70
C THR A 64 -0.73 9.89 16.93
N ILE A 65 -1.88 10.20 17.51
CA ILE A 65 -2.90 11.07 16.89
C ILE A 65 -2.89 12.44 17.55
N PHE A 66 -2.67 13.49 16.77
CA PHE A 66 -2.75 14.86 17.22
C PHE A 66 -4.10 15.46 16.85
N VAL A 67 -4.86 15.86 17.86
CA VAL A 67 -6.17 16.49 17.67
C VAL A 67 -6.07 17.95 18.08
N TYR A 68 -6.10 18.85 17.10
CA TYR A 68 -6.19 20.30 17.32
C TYR A 68 -7.61 20.70 17.69
N ARG A 69 -7.76 21.93 18.19
CA ARG A 69 -9.07 22.58 18.26
C ARG A 69 -9.50 23.08 16.88
N ASP A 70 -10.80 23.35 16.77
CA ASP A 70 -11.34 24.15 15.68
C ASP A 70 -10.71 25.56 15.64
N ASN A 71 -10.94 26.27 14.53
CA ASN A 71 -10.40 27.62 14.33
C ASN A 71 -10.96 28.66 15.32
N GLU A 72 -12.04 28.32 16.05
CA GLU A 72 -12.61 29.19 17.08
C GLU A 72 -11.98 28.90 18.46
N GLY A 73 -11.17 27.85 18.58
CA GLY A 73 -10.57 27.38 19.82
C GLY A 73 -11.59 26.80 20.80
N VAL A 74 -12.77 26.36 20.33
CA VAL A 74 -13.90 25.99 21.18
C VAL A 74 -14.05 24.49 21.31
N GLU A 75 -14.11 23.76 20.19
CA GLU A 75 -14.30 22.31 20.19
C GLU A 75 -13.07 21.57 19.66
N TRP A 76 -12.91 20.32 20.09
CA TRP A 76 -11.97 19.40 19.48
C TRP A 76 -12.52 18.92 18.14
N LEU A 77 -11.65 18.80 17.13
CA LEU A 77 -12.05 18.46 15.77
C LEU A 77 -12.71 17.08 15.62
N ILE A 78 -12.36 16.16 16.50
CA ILE A 78 -12.84 14.77 16.50
C ILE A 78 -12.81 14.24 17.94
N ASN A 79 -13.59 13.18 18.20
CA ASN A 79 -13.61 12.50 19.49
C ASN A 79 -13.02 11.08 19.39
N GLU A 80 -12.75 10.45 20.54
CA GLU A 80 -12.15 9.11 20.63
C GLU A 80 -12.96 8.04 19.90
N THR A 81 -14.30 8.10 19.93
CA THR A 81 -15.15 7.14 19.23
C THR A 81 -14.93 7.20 17.72
N SER A 82 -14.91 8.42 17.15
CA SER A 82 -14.65 8.61 15.72
C SER A 82 -13.22 8.21 15.35
N ILE A 83 -12.24 8.43 16.25
CA ILE A 83 -10.87 7.94 16.07
C ILE A 83 -10.85 6.41 15.98
N ALA A 84 -11.50 5.72 16.92
CA ALA A 84 -11.56 4.26 16.92
C ALA A 84 -12.18 3.72 15.62
N THR A 85 -13.32 4.27 15.18
CA THR A 85 -13.96 3.91 13.91
C THR A 85 -13.04 4.15 12.71
N GLY A 86 -12.32 5.27 12.68
CA GLY A 86 -11.38 5.57 11.58
C GLY A 86 -10.21 4.59 11.53
N VAL A 87 -9.69 4.18 12.69
CA VAL A 87 -8.61 3.17 12.76
C VAL A 87 -9.11 1.78 12.37
N GLU A 88 -10.35 1.42 12.70
CA GLU A 88 -10.98 0.20 12.17
C GLU A 88 -11.07 0.22 10.63
N LEU A 89 -11.42 1.36 10.05
CA LEU A 89 -11.50 1.54 8.60
C LEU A 89 -10.11 1.53 7.92
N ILE A 90 -9.07 2.05 8.57
CA ILE A 90 -7.69 1.89 8.10
C ILE A 90 -7.32 0.40 8.11
N ASN A 91 -7.56 -0.28 9.23
CA ASN A 91 -7.20 -1.68 9.39
C ASN A 91 -7.96 -2.63 8.46
N SER A 92 -9.17 -2.29 8.01
CA SER A 92 -9.87 -3.10 7.00
C SER A 92 -9.12 -3.18 5.67
N VAL A 93 -8.30 -2.17 5.34
CA VAL A 93 -7.46 -2.13 4.14
C VAL A 93 -6.15 -2.88 4.33
N TYR A 94 -5.50 -2.72 5.48
CA TYR A 94 -4.11 -3.15 5.70
C TYR A 94 -3.96 -4.50 6.39
N ASN A 95 -4.94 -4.94 7.19
CA ASN A 95 -4.89 -6.24 7.87
C ASN A 95 -4.68 -7.42 6.93
N PRO A 96 -5.28 -7.48 5.71
CA PRO A 96 -5.00 -8.56 4.76
C PRO A 96 -3.52 -8.66 4.36
N SER A 97 -2.76 -7.57 4.49
CA SER A 97 -1.32 -7.54 4.20
C SER A 97 -0.45 -7.78 5.44
N GLY A 98 -1.05 -8.15 6.58
CA GLY A 98 -0.35 -8.37 7.85
C GLY A 98 0.05 -7.09 8.57
N ILE A 99 -0.45 -5.93 8.16
CA ILE A 99 -0.12 -4.63 8.77
C ILE A 99 -1.30 -4.17 9.62
N TYR A 100 -1.06 -3.98 10.92
CA TYR A 100 -2.09 -3.63 11.89
C TYR A 100 -1.74 -2.31 12.54
N PHE A 101 -2.62 -1.33 12.48
CA PHE A 101 -2.43 -0.07 13.17
C PHE A 101 -3.14 -0.08 14.52
N VAL A 102 -2.44 0.38 15.56
CA VAL A 102 -2.93 0.45 16.93
C VAL A 102 -2.70 1.86 17.47
N VAL A 103 -3.74 2.49 18.00
CA VAL A 103 -3.58 3.78 18.69
C VAL A 103 -2.77 3.56 19.95
N ASP A 104 -1.63 4.24 20.04
CA ASP A 104 -0.77 4.28 21.22
C ASP A 104 -1.12 5.49 22.06
N GLU A 105 -1.18 6.67 21.43
CA GLU A 105 -1.44 7.93 22.11
C GLU A 105 -2.35 8.86 21.30
N ILE A 106 -3.20 9.61 22.02
CA ILE A 106 -3.97 10.74 21.48
C ILE A 106 -3.52 11.99 22.22
N ILE A 107 -2.95 12.95 21.50
CA ILE A 107 -2.45 14.21 22.01
C ILE A 107 -3.44 15.32 21.62
N TRP A 108 -4.05 15.92 22.63
CA TRP A 108 -5.01 17.01 22.47
C TRP A 108 -4.26 18.35 22.49
N VAL A 109 -4.17 19.01 21.34
CA VAL A 109 -3.43 20.27 21.16
C VAL A 109 -4.36 21.46 21.38
N ASP A 110 -4.22 22.17 22.51
CA ASP A 110 -5.13 23.25 22.96
C ASP A 110 -5.01 24.56 22.15
N GLU A 111 -4.77 24.43 20.84
CA GLU A 111 -4.60 25.49 19.86
C GLU A 111 -5.29 25.07 18.56
N ALA A 112 -5.65 26.04 17.73
CA ALA A 112 -6.09 25.75 16.36
C ALA A 112 -4.88 25.30 15.52
N PHE A 113 -5.13 24.51 14.47
CA PHE A 113 -4.07 24.14 13.53
C PHE A 113 -3.46 25.42 12.91
N PRO A 114 -2.12 25.55 12.86
CA PRO A 114 -1.48 26.80 12.45
C PRO A 114 -1.77 27.14 10.98
N GLU A 115 -1.91 28.43 10.68
CA GLU A 115 -1.96 28.92 9.29
C GLU A 115 -0.56 28.81 8.67
N ILE A 116 -0.36 27.80 7.82
CA ILE A 116 0.91 27.56 7.15
C ILE A 116 0.92 28.33 5.83
N GLN A 117 1.86 29.26 5.68
CA GLN A 117 2.01 30.07 4.46
C GLN A 117 2.53 29.24 3.28
N ASP A 118 1.97 29.50 2.10
CA ASP A 118 2.08 28.76 0.83
C ASP A 118 3.46 28.81 0.13
N ASP A 119 4.53 29.23 0.83
CA ASP A 119 5.77 29.70 0.18
C ASP A 119 6.89 28.66 0.03
N PHE A 120 6.68 27.38 0.35
CA PHE A 120 7.66 26.31 0.07
C PHE A 120 6.97 25.03 -0.40
N GLY A 121 7.45 24.49 -1.53
CA GLY A 121 6.91 23.31 -2.21
C GLY A 121 6.46 22.20 -1.25
N ASP A 122 5.14 22.14 -1.08
CA ASP A 122 4.32 21.03 -0.59
C ASP A 122 4.65 20.39 0.77
N GLN A 123 5.44 21.04 1.64
CA GLN A 123 5.89 20.40 2.89
C GLN A 123 5.73 21.28 4.12
N VAL A 124 5.00 20.77 5.11
CA VAL A 124 4.91 21.36 6.46
C VAL A 124 5.99 20.74 7.32
N SER A 125 6.90 21.56 7.84
CA SER A 125 7.87 21.08 8.82
C SER A 125 7.22 20.86 10.19
N ILE A 126 7.71 19.87 10.93
CA ILE A 126 7.28 19.58 12.30
C ILE A 126 7.37 20.81 13.20
N SER A 127 8.40 21.63 13.01
CA SER A 127 8.62 22.84 13.82
C SER A 127 7.53 23.91 13.64
N GLN A 128 6.78 23.86 12.54
CA GLN A 128 5.69 24.80 12.25
C GLN A 128 4.37 24.40 12.91
N LEU A 129 4.27 23.20 13.51
CA LEU A 129 3.03 22.64 14.06
C LEU A 129 2.75 23.03 15.52
N GLY A 130 3.63 23.85 16.10
CA GLY A 130 3.50 24.33 17.48
C GLY A 130 4.18 23.45 18.51
N ASP A 131 4.44 24.01 19.69
CA ASP A 131 5.28 23.40 20.73
C ASP A 131 4.71 22.04 21.20
N THR A 132 3.39 21.96 21.40
CA THR A 132 2.72 20.71 21.82
C THR A 132 2.95 19.58 20.81
N PHE A 133 2.91 19.88 19.50
CA PHE A 133 3.18 18.88 18.47
C PHE A 133 4.63 18.43 18.51
N VAL A 134 5.57 19.38 18.59
CA VAL A 134 7.01 19.09 18.62
C VAL A 134 7.38 18.24 19.84
N GLU A 135 6.81 18.53 21.01
CA GLU A 135 7.02 17.75 22.24
C GLU A 135 6.41 16.36 22.17
N GLY A 136 5.24 16.23 21.54
CA GLY A 136 4.53 14.95 21.39
C GLY A 136 4.99 14.08 20.23
N TYR A 137 5.74 14.63 19.27
CA TYR A 137 6.14 13.90 18.07
C TYR A 137 6.98 12.66 18.43
N ASN A 138 6.49 11.50 18.03
CA ASN A 138 7.16 10.23 18.32
C ASN A 138 7.71 9.61 17.02
N PRO A 139 9.03 9.65 16.77
CA PRO A 139 9.62 9.10 15.55
C PRO A 139 9.48 7.58 15.42
N ALA A 140 9.12 6.89 16.52
CA ALA A 140 8.83 5.46 16.54
C ALA A 140 7.41 5.10 16.08
N ASN A 141 6.51 6.10 16.03
CA ASN A 141 5.10 5.91 15.71
C ASN A 141 4.76 6.53 14.34
N VAL A 142 3.59 6.16 13.84
CA VAL A 142 2.89 6.84 12.74
C VAL A 142 2.22 8.08 13.33
N ASN A 143 2.70 9.27 12.96
CA ASN A 143 2.18 10.54 13.49
C ASN A 143 1.09 11.09 12.55
N ILE A 144 -0.16 11.07 13.01
CA ILE A 144 -1.33 11.51 12.25
C ILE A 144 -1.88 12.80 12.84
N ILE A 145 -2.04 13.82 12.00
CA ILE A 145 -2.55 15.12 12.39
C ILE A 145 -3.99 15.29 11.91
N MET A 146 -4.89 15.60 12.85
CA MET A 146 -6.27 15.95 12.54
C MET A 146 -6.40 17.45 12.29
N GLN A 147 -6.87 17.81 11.09
CA GLN A 147 -7.14 19.20 10.70
C GLN A 147 -8.61 19.41 10.31
N SER A 148 -9.16 20.59 10.59
CA SER A 148 -10.52 21.01 10.17
C SER A 148 -10.58 21.46 8.72
N ASN A 149 -9.55 22.18 8.29
CA ASN A 149 -9.45 22.96 7.07
C ASN A 149 -7.98 23.26 6.80
N GLY A 150 -7.64 23.56 5.55
CA GLY A 150 -6.25 23.70 5.10
C GLY A 150 -5.93 22.81 3.91
N TRP A 151 -4.64 22.56 3.71
CA TRP A 151 -4.06 21.70 2.68
C TRP A 151 -4.88 20.40 2.57
N GLY A 152 -5.04 19.88 1.35
CA GLY A 152 -5.62 18.55 1.15
C GLY A 152 -4.98 17.53 2.10
N GLN A 153 -5.69 16.45 2.43
CA GLN A 153 -5.04 15.33 3.10
C GLN A 153 -3.74 15.00 2.35
N TYR A 154 -2.63 14.84 3.09
CA TYR A 154 -1.34 14.52 2.50
C TYR A 154 -0.48 13.75 3.50
N SER A 155 0.45 12.95 2.99
CA SER A 155 1.53 12.36 3.79
C SER A 155 2.85 12.49 3.08
N ASN A 156 3.90 12.67 3.88
CA ASN A 156 5.25 12.55 3.38
C ASN A 156 5.67 11.08 3.28
N TYR A 157 6.47 10.80 2.27
CA TYR A 157 6.92 9.44 1.98
C TYR A 157 8.06 9.01 2.91
N PRO A 158 8.36 7.70 3.02
CA PRO A 158 9.44 7.17 3.86
C PRO A 158 10.82 7.77 3.62
N TRP A 159 11.05 8.39 2.46
CA TRP A 159 12.34 8.99 2.10
C TRP A 159 12.47 10.46 2.48
N HIS A 160 11.44 11.08 3.05
CA HIS A 160 11.55 12.41 3.64
C HIS A 160 12.27 12.35 4.98
N SER A 161 12.94 13.45 5.34
CA SER A 161 13.61 13.56 6.63
C SER A 161 12.62 13.64 7.78
N ARG A 162 13.10 13.40 9.00
CA ARG A 162 12.30 13.58 10.21
C ARG A 162 11.67 14.96 10.31
N GLU A 163 12.28 15.99 9.73
CA GLU A 163 11.73 17.35 9.74
C GLU A 163 10.33 17.44 9.12
N TYR A 164 9.95 16.49 8.25
CA TYR A 164 8.70 16.52 7.48
C TYR A 164 7.89 15.22 7.56
N TYR A 165 8.37 14.16 8.23
CA TYR A 165 7.72 12.84 8.15
C TYR A 165 6.47 12.74 9.04
N ILE A 166 5.34 13.17 8.48
CA ILE A 166 4.01 13.26 9.09
C ILE A 166 2.91 12.91 8.07
N SER A 167 1.74 12.57 8.58
CA SER A 167 0.49 12.42 7.82
C SER A 167 -0.54 13.42 8.33
N THR A 168 -1.24 14.11 7.43
CA THR A 168 -2.34 15.01 7.78
C THR A 168 -3.64 14.53 7.17
N VAL A 169 -4.71 14.53 7.97
CA VAL A 169 -6.02 14.05 7.56
C VAL A 169 -7.12 14.98 8.05
N ARG A 170 -8.19 15.10 7.25
CA ARG A 170 -9.37 15.87 7.66
C ARG A 170 -10.15 15.11 8.71
N ALA A 171 -10.36 15.73 9.86
CA ALA A 171 -11.11 15.16 10.98
C ALA A 171 -12.52 14.69 10.56
N SER A 172 -13.21 15.47 9.71
CA SER A 172 -14.56 15.17 9.22
C SER A 172 -14.65 13.91 8.35
N SER A 173 -13.53 13.47 7.78
CA SER A 173 -13.44 12.32 6.88
C SER A 173 -12.87 11.06 7.54
N PHE A 174 -12.30 11.20 8.75
CA PHE A 174 -11.45 10.17 9.35
C PHE A 174 -12.20 8.87 9.61
N ALA A 175 -13.46 8.97 10.04
CA ALA A 175 -14.31 7.83 10.38
C ALA A 175 -15.22 7.37 9.24
N THR A 176 -15.21 8.05 8.08
CA THR A 176 -16.26 7.92 7.05
C THR A 176 -15.74 7.70 5.64
N SER A 177 -14.42 7.74 5.44
CA SER A 177 -13.79 7.57 4.13
C SER A 177 -12.47 6.82 4.24
N HIS A 178 -12.01 6.21 3.15
CA HIS A 178 -10.70 5.56 3.09
C HIS A 178 -9.54 6.53 2.88
N VAL A 179 -9.78 7.85 2.87
CA VAL A 179 -8.71 8.83 2.63
C VAL A 179 -7.60 8.76 3.69
N PRO A 180 -7.87 8.58 5.00
CA PRO A 180 -6.79 8.34 5.96
C PRO A 180 -5.96 7.11 5.62
N GLY A 181 -6.60 6.03 5.15
CA GLY A 181 -5.89 4.84 4.66
C GLY A 181 -5.00 5.15 3.46
N HIS A 182 -5.49 5.97 2.51
CA HIS A 182 -4.75 6.43 1.34
C HIS A 182 -3.50 7.22 1.72
N GLU A 183 -3.64 8.16 2.64
CA GLU A 183 -2.52 8.93 3.15
C GLU A 183 -1.47 8.05 3.83
N LEU A 184 -1.91 7.09 4.63
CA LEU A 184 -1.00 6.11 5.20
C LEU A 184 -0.34 5.22 4.14
N GLY A 185 -0.94 5.05 2.96
CA GLY A 185 -0.31 4.39 1.82
C GLY A 185 0.94 5.14 1.36
N HIS A 186 0.83 6.46 1.21
CA HIS A 186 1.98 7.33 0.93
C HIS A 186 3.02 7.29 2.05
N PHE A 187 2.58 7.35 3.31
CA PHE A 187 3.47 7.21 4.47
C PHE A 187 4.27 5.90 4.43
N LEU A 188 3.68 4.83 3.90
CA LEU A 188 4.30 3.50 3.72
C LEU A 188 4.94 3.30 2.34
N GLY A 189 5.13 4.37 1.56
CA GLY A 189 5.90 4.32 0.31
C GLY A 189 5.13 3.84 -0.92
N LEU A 190 3.79 3.85 -0.87
CA LEU A 190 2.92 3.61 -2.03
C LEU A 190 2.66 4.91 -2.79
N TYR A 191 2.78 4.86 -4.11
CA TYR A 191 2.44 5.97 -4.98
C TYR A 191 0.99 5.95 -5.40
N HIS A 192 0.49 7.11 -5.86
CA HIS A 192 -0.71 7.10 -6.70
C HIS A 192 -0.48 6.16 -7.88
N THR A 193 -1.52 5.42 -8.28
CA THR A 193 -1.46 4.49 -9.41
C THR A 193 -1.01 5.17 -10.72
N HIS A 194 -1.19 6.48 -10.83
CA HIS A 194 -0.78 7.32 -11.96
C HIS A 194 0.43 8.23 -11.68
N GLN A 195 1.21 8.02 -10.62
CA GLN A 195 2.21 9.01 -10.21
C GLN A 195 3.27 9.27 -11.30
N PHE A 196 3.73 8.23 -11.99
CA PHE A 196 4.77 8.29 -13.02
C PHE A 196 4.25 7.69 -14.34
N HIS A 197 3.21 8.32 -14.87
CA HIS A 197 2.39 7.82 -15.97
C HIS A 197 2.82 8.32 -17.36
N ASP A 198 3.97 8.98 -17.47
CA ASP A 198 4.27 9.92 -18.56
C ASP A 198 4.25 9.26 -19.96
N ASP A 199 4.69 8.00 -20.09
CA ASP A 199 4.53 7.23 -21.33
C ASP A 199 4.50 5.73 -21.02
N PRO A 200 3.41 5.01 -21.36
CA PRO A 200 3.28 3.57 -21.07
C PRO A 200 4.33 2.69 -21.76
N ASN A 201 5.11 3.25 -22.69
CA ASN A 201 6.18 2.57 -23.41
C ASN A 201 7.58 3.06 -23.04
N SER A 202 7.70 4.01 -22.10
CA SER A 202 8.99 4.61 -21.75
C SER A 202 9.62 3.95 -20.53
N ASP A 203 10.95 3.87 -20.55
CA ASP A 203 11.74 3.51 -19.37
C ASP A 203 12.12 4.77 -18.53
N SER A 204 11.68 5.96 -18.96
CA SER A 204 11.97 7.25 -18.30
C SER A 204 11.46 7.34 -16.86
N ASP A 205 10.45 6.57 -16.51
CA ASP A 205 9.77 6.66 -15.21
C ASP A 205 10.68 6.20 -14.07
N LEU A 206 11.62 5.28 -14.36
CA LEU A 206 12.69 4.88 -13.44
C LEU A 206 13.67 6.02 -13.16
N ALA A 207 14.00 6.83 -14.18
CA ALA A 207 14.86 7.96 -13.96
C ALA A 207 14.16 8.94 -13.02
N GLN A 208 12.88 9.25 -13.23
CA GLN A 208 12.14 10.20 -12.38
C GLN A 208 11.98 9.78 -10.92
N ALA A 209 12.05 8.48 -10.62
CA ALA A 209 12.02 7.91 -9.27
C ALA A 209 13.30 8.14 -8.42
N PHE A 210 14.13 9.12 -8.79
CA PHE A 210 15.53 9.35 -8.34
C PHE A 210 15.83 9.23 -6.83
N ILE A 211 14.84 9.39 -5.94
CA ILE A 211 15.08 9.46 -4.48
C ILE A 211 15.00 8.09 -3.77
N TRP A 212 14.19 7.14 -4.25
CA TRP A 212 14.00 5.84 -3.58
C TRP A 212 14.43 4.64 -4.41
N ALA A 213 14.46 4.76 -5.74
CA ALA A 213 14.86 3.68 -6.65
C ALA A 213 16.34 3.26 -6.50
N GLN A 214 17.18 4.03 -5.82
CA GLN A 214 18.60 3.69 -5.60
C GLN A 214 18.82 2.50 -4.66
N ASN A 215 17.85 2.23 -3.77
CA ASN A 215 17.91 1.12 -2.80
C ASN A 215 16.90 0.01 -3.16
N TRP A 216 16.53 -0.07 -4.43
CA TRP A 216 15.48 -0.95 -4.92
C TRP A 216 16.05 -2.06 -5.80
N VAL A 217 15.46 -3.26 -5.70
CA VAL A 217 15.68 -4.32 -6.68
C VAL A 217 14.71 -4.10 -7.83
N THR A 218 15.20 -3.60 -8.97
CA THR A 218 14.36 -3.36 -10.16
C THR A 218 13.78 -4.69 -10.66
N PRO A 219 12.45 -4.88 -10.67
CA PRO A 219 11.84 -6.10 -11.18
C PRO A 219 12.16 -6.28 -12.66
N THR A 220 12.36 -7.52 -13.09
CA THR A 220 12.62 -7.85 -14.49
C THR A 220 11.41 -7.66 -15.41
N GLU A 221 10.21 -7.53 -14.85
CA GLU A 221 8.93 -7.50 -15.58
C GLU A 221 8.50 -6.10 -16.09
N GLN A 222 9.38 -5.10 -15.98
CA GLN A 222 9.10 -3.72 -16.44
C GLN A 222 7.93 -3.03 -15.72
N CYS A 223 7.64 -3.41 -14.49
CA CYS A 223 6.53 -2.85 -13.69
C CYS A 223 6.66 -1.35 -13.43
N TYR A 224 7.84 -0.76 -13.68
CA TYR A 224 8.01 0.70 -13.69
C TYR A 224 7.11 1.43 -14.69
N ARG A 225 6.52 0.72 -15.66
CA ARG A 225 5.59 1.29 -16.64
C ARG A 225 4.13 1.38 -16.16
N THR A 226 3.80 0.88 -14.96
CA THR A 226 2.41 0.90 -14.46
C THR A 226 1.99 2.25 -13.88
N GLY A 227 2.96 3.14 -13.61
CA GLY A 227 2.73 4.45 -12.99
C GLY A 227 3.08 4.50 -11.50
N ASP A 228 2.99 3.39 -10.79
CA ASP A 228 3.32 3.26 -9.36
C ASP A 228 4.43 2.24 -9.05
N PHE A 229 5.01 1.62 -10.07
CA PHE A 229 6.06 0.58 -9.99
C PHE A 229 5.59 -0.75 -9.37
N ILE A 230 4.32 -1.09 -9.54
CA ILE A 230 3.72 -2.30 -8.99
C ILE A 230 3.13 -3.14 -10.13
N CYS A 231 3.54 -4.40 -10.24
CA CYS A 231 3.20 -5.24 -11.39
C CYS A 231 1.70 -5.59 -11.43
N SER A 232 1.10 -5.83 -10.27
CA SER A 232 -0.32 -6.18 -10.16
C SER A 232 -1.28 -5.02 -10.42
N THR A 233 -0.82 -3.77 -10.46
CA THR A 233 -1.69 -2.62 -10.71
C THR A 233 -1.79 -2.36 -12.21
N PRO A 234 -3.00 -2.20 -12.76
CA PRO A 234 -3.14 -1.84 -14.17
C PRO A 234 -2.54 -0.45 -14.38
N TYR A 235 -1.98 -0.23 -15.57
CA TYR A 235 -1.53 1.10 -15.97
C TYR A 235 -2.64 2.13 -15.78
N ASP A 236 -2.33 3.17 -15.02
CA ASP A 236 -3.20 4.32 -14.77
C ASP A 236 -2.42 5.58 -15.13
N CYS A 237 -3.03 6.42 -15.95
CA CYS A 237 -2.43 7.68 -16.36
C CYS A 237 -3.32 8.88 -16.13
N TYR A 238 -4.31 8.65 -15.26
CA TYR A 238 -5.31 9.61 -14.90
C TYR A 238 -6.01 10.20 -16.14
N ILE A 239 -5.83 11.51 -16.35
CA ILE A 239 -6.35 12.26 -17.50
C ILE A 239 -5.24 12.74 -18.44
N TRP A 240 -3.98 12.53 -18.06
CA TRP A 240 -2.84 13.19 -18.70
C TRP A 240 -2.33 12.46 -19.93
N CYS A 241 -2.75 11.20 -20.10
CA CYS A 241 -2.43 10.38 -21.26
C CYS A 241 -3.52 10.37 -22.32
N GLU A 242 -4.65 11.07 -22.15
CA GLU A 242 -5.81 10.96 -23.05
C GLU A 242 -5.40 11.21 -24.53
N GLU A 243 -4.43 12.11 -24.77
CA GLU A 243 -3.83 12.35 -26.09
C GLU A 243 -2.95 11.19 -26.59
N VAL A 244 -2.22 10.54 -25.69
CA VAL A 244 -1.29 9.43 -25.99
C VAL A 244 -2.06 8.15 -26.31
N ILE A 245 -3.10 7.84 -25.51
CA ILE A 245 -3.92 6.63 -25.68
C ILE A 245 -5.16 6.88 -26.56
N ASN A 246 -5.42 8.14 -26.94
CA ASN A 246 -6.51 8.59 -27.80
C ASN A 246 -7.92 8.17 -27.31
N CYS A 247 -8.09 8.12 -26.00
CA CYS A 247 -9.34 7.84 -25.32
C CYS A 247 -9.27 8.36 -23.86
N THR A 248 -10.42 8.54 -23.21
CA THR A 248 -10.50 8.89 -21.77
C THR A 248 -10.95 7.70 -20.94
N ALA A 249 -10.43 7.49 -19.74
CA ALA A 249 -10.92 6.39 -18.93
C ALA A 249 -12.41 6.61 -18.58
N ASN A 250 -13.20 5.61 -18.94
CA ASN A 250 -14.65 5.58 -19.21
C ASN A 250 -15.58 5.94 -18.03
N ALA A 251 -15.09 6.51 -16.92
CA ALA A 251 -15.77 6.41 -15.63
C ALA A 251 -15.73 7.64 -14.69
N TYR A 252 -15.29 8.82 -15.16
CA TYR A 252 -15.12 10.02 -14.29
C TYR A 252 -16.15 11.12 -14.48
N GLU A 253 -17.19 10.87 -15.29
CA GLU A 253 -18.14 11.90 -15.73
C GLU A 253 -19.10 12.46 -14.66
N SER A 254 -19.14 11.94 -13.43
CA SER A 254 -20.05 12.52 -12.42
C SER A 254 -19.42 13.55 -11.49
N ASP A 255 -18.11 13.50 -11.21
CA ASP A 255 -17.46 14.47 -10.30
C ASP A 255 -15.95 14.48 -10.54
N ARG A 256 -15.51 15.24 -11.55
CA ARG A 256 -14.18 15.89 -11.51
C ARG A 256 -14.42 17.27 -10.89
N PRO A 257 -14.42 17.42 -9.55
CA PRO A 257 -14.46 18.74 -8.96
C PRO A 257 -13.27 19.49 -9.56
N ASP A 258 -13.55 20.59 -10.26
CA ASP A 258 -12.56 21.52 -10.84
C ASP A 258 -12.04 21.24 -12.27
N GLN A 259 -12.64 20.38 -13.09
CA GLN A 259 -12.14 20.16 -14.47
C GLN A 259 -13.20 20.07 -15.58
N GLU A 260 -12.84 20.57 -16.76
CA GLU A 260 -13.63 20.49 -17.99
C GLU A 260 -13.79 19.03 -18.47
N PRO A 261 -14.91 18.70 -19.14
CA PRO A 261 -15.11 17.38 -19.74
C PRO A 261 -14.02 17.03 -20.76
N SER A 262 -13.63 15.76 -20.83
CA SER A 262 -12.71 15.25 -21.86
C SER A 262 -13.34 15.36 -23.25
N GLU A 263 -12.53 15.70 -24.26
CA GLU A 263 -12.92 15.68 -25.69
C GLU A 263 -12.77 14.29 -26.33
N PHE A 264 -12.10 13.36 -25.64
CA PHE A 264 -11.83 12.02 -26.15
C PHE A 264 -13.00 11.07 -25.90
N ALA A 265 -13.20 10.12 -26.82
CA ALA A 265 -14.13 9.02 -26.60
C ALA A 265 -13.65 8.15 -25.43
N ASN A 266 -14.58 7.53 -24.72
CA ASN A 266 -14.20 6.68 -23.61
C ASN A 266 -13.43 5.42 -24.06
N CYS A 267 -12.39 5.06 -23.31
CA CYS A 267 -11.59 3.86 -23.52
C CYS A 267 -12.41 2.58 -23.27
N THR A 268 -12.17 1.52 -24.05
CA THR A 268 -12.63 0.18 -23.65
C THR A 268 -11.82 -0.33 -22.46
N VAL A 269 -12.33 -1.37 -21.78
CA VAL A 269 -11.64 -2.00 -20.65
C VAL A 269 -10.26 -2.53 -21.06
N GLU A 270 -10.11 -2.97 -22.31
CA GLU A 270 -8.84 -3.43 -22.87
C GLU A 270 -7.86 -2.30 -23.18
N GLN A 271 -8.35 -1.07 -23.36
CA GLN A 271 -7.52 0.09 -23.68
C GLN A 271 -6.99 0.78 -22.43
N HIS A 272 -7.85 1.00 -21.43
CA HIS A 272 -7.49 1.64 -20.18
C HIS A 272 -8.57 1.35 -19.12
N ASN A 273 -8.22 0.58 -18.11
CA ASN A 273 -9.12 0.16 -17.03
C ASN A 273 -8.43 0.29 -15.67
N PRO A 274 -8.21 1.53 -15.20
CA PRO A 274 -7.63 1.74 -13.89
C PRO A 274 -8.60 1.26 -12.81
N SER A 275 -8.05 0.77 -11.70
CA SER A 275 -8.87 0.26 -10.61
C SER A 275 -9.68 1.37 -9.94
N ARG A 276 -10.96 1.09 -9.64
CA ARG A 276 -11.88 1.99 -8.92
C ARG A 276 -11.96 1.70 -7.42
N THR A 277 -11.34 0.61 -7.00
CA THR A 277 -11.31 0.14 -5.61
C THR A 277 -9.92 0.29 -5.02
N ASN A 278 -8.87 0.38 -5.84
CA ASN A 278 -7.51 0.56 -5.36
C ASN A 278 -7.40 1.84 -4.52
N LEU A 279 -6.88 1.70 -3.31
CA LEU A 279 -6.74 2.74 -2.31
C LEU A 279 -5.96 3.92 -2.89
N MET A 280 -4.91 3.65 -3.66
CA MET A 280 -4.00 4.65 -4.22
C MET A 280 -4.49 5.24 -5.54
N SER A 281 -5.67 4.84 -6.00
CA SER A 281 -6.33 5.43 -7.15
C SER A 281 -6.91 6.81 -6.83
N ARG A 282 -7.14 7.62 -7.86
CA ARG A 282 -8.02 8.81 -7.77
C ARG A 282 -9.50 8.48 -8.01
N TYR A 283 -9.84 7.21 -8.17
CA TYR A 283 -11.15 6.80 -8.64
C TYR A 283 -11.94 6.01 -7.59
N GLY A 284 -13.26 6.19 -7.62
CA GLY A 284 -14.21 5.35 -6.90
C GLY A 284 -14.03 5.31 -5.38
N ASP A 285 -14.25 4.13 -4.80
CA ASP A 285 -14.41 3.90 -3.36
C ASP A 285 -13.09 3.79 -2.61
N ARG A 286 -12.00 3.48 -3.32
CA ARG A 286 -10.61 3.42 -2.80
C ARG A 286 -10.48 2.59 -1.52
N SER A 287 -11.03 1.38 -1.51
CA SER A 287 -11.23 0.56 -0.31
C SER A 287 -10.24 -0.59 -0.13
N GLU A 288 -9.30 -0.82 -1.04
CA GLU A 288 -8.40 -1.98 -1.00
C GLU A 288 -7.01 -1.68 -1.55
N ILE A 289 -5.98 -2.37 -1.07
CA ILE A 289 -4.67 -2.41 -1.72
C ILE A 289 -4.49 -3.75 -2.42
N SER A 290 -3.70 -3.76 -3.50
CA SER A 290 -3.29 -5.03 -4.11
C SER A 290 -2.33 -5.78 -3.18
N PHE A 291 -2.18 -7.07 -3.43
CA PHE A 291 -1.23 -7.90 -2.70
C PHE A 291 0.21 -7.35 -2.81
N ASP A 292 0.65 -6.98 -4.02
CA ASP A 292 1.97 -6.38 -4.26
C ASP A 292 2.13 -5.00 -3.57
N GLN A 293 1.05 -4.20 -3.50
CA GLN A 293 1.05 -2.96 -2.70
C GLN A 293 1.26 -3.27 -1.22
N GLY A 294 0.62 -4.33 -0.70
CA GLY A 294 0.88 -4.85 0.64
C GLY A 294 2.35 -5.22 0.84
N ALA A 295 2.93 -5.98 -0.10
CA ALA A 295 4.34 -6.38 -0.06
C ALA A 295 5.29 -5.18 -0.07
N ARG A 296 5.01 -4.17 -0.90
CA ARG A 296 5.76 -2.91 -0.91
C ARG A 296 5.67 -2.16 0.40
N ALA A 297 4.48 -2.08 1.00
CA ALA A 297 4.30 -1.44 2.30
C ALA A 297 5.12 -2.17 3.38
N ARG A 298 5.12 -3.51 3.38
CA ARG A 298 5.96 -4.32 4.28
C ARG A 298 7.45 -4.02 4.12
N TYR A 299 7.92 -3.91 2.87
CA TYR A 299 9.31 -3.52 2.59
C TYR A 299 9.68 -2.19 3.26
N PHE A 300 8.86 -1.15 3.10
CA PHE A 300 9.17 0.15 3.68
C PHE A 300 9.05 0.18 5.20
N ILE A 301 8.15 -0.61 5.79
CA ILE A 301 8.10 -0.80 7.25
C ILE A 301 9.42 -1.40 7.73
N GLN A 302 9.87 -2.50 7.12
CA GLN A 302 11.12 -3.15 7.48
C GLN A 302 12.30 -2.19 7.29
N TYR A 303 12.38 -1.55 6.12
CA TYR A 303 13.45 -0.62 5.78
C TYR A 303 13.57 0.52 6.79
N MET A 304 12.45 1.16 7.14
CA MET A 304 12.40 2.27 8.10
C MET A 304 12.73 1.84 9.54
N SER A 305 12.45 0.57 9.88
CA SER A 305 12.78 0.02 11.20
C SER A 305 14.25 -0.32 11.38
N GLU A 306 14.96 -0.63 10.30
CA GLU A 306 16.36 -1.08 10.34
C GLU A 306 17.36 0.04 10.00
N ASN A 307 16.95 1.01 9.20
CA ASN A 307 17.84 2.00 8.60
C ASN A 307 17.39 3.40 9.00
N GLU A 308 17.69 3.83 10.25
CA GLU A 308 17.38 5.17 10.80
C GLU A 308 17.48 6.29 9.76
N ARG A 309 16.41 6.50 8.98
CA ARG A 309 16.50 7.16 7.68
C ARG A 309 16.29 8.63 7.90
N GLU A 310 17.35 9.41 7.79
CA GLU A 310 17.28 10.87 7.98
C GLU A 310 16.60 11.24 9.33
N GLY A 311 16.84 10.41 10.35
CA GLY A 311 16.32 10.56 11.72
C GLY A 311 14.94 9.92 11.99
N ASN A 312 14.34 9.23 11.02
CA ASN A 312 13.10 8.46 11.22
C ASN A 312 13.42 7.00 11.56
N LEU A 313 12.73 6.44 12.56
CA LEU A 313 12.92 5.05 12.98
C LEU A 313 11.57 4.44 13.38
N LEU A 314 10.81 3.95 12.41
CA LEU A 314 9.49 3.37 12.66
C LEU A 314 9.64 2.06 13.44
N HIS A 315 8.98 1.95 14.60
CA HIS A 315 8.96 0.72 15.38
C HIS A 315 7.69 -0.08 15.10
N PHE A 316 7.81 -1.39 15.25
CA PHE A 316 6.67 -2.30 15.23
C PHE A 316 6.79 -3.34 16.34
N SER A 317 5.68 -4.03 16.62
CA SER A 317 5.70 -5.25 17.42
C SER A 317 5.17 -6.44 16.61
N GLU A 318 5.80 -7.59 16.80
CA GLU A 318 5.36 -8.85 16.17
C GLU A 318 4.06 -9.31 16.84
N MET A 319 3.06 -9.66 16.04
CA MET A 319 1.86 -10.33 16.54
C MET A 319 2.15 -11.80 16.75
N VAL A 320 2.23 -12.21 18.02
CA VAL A 320 2.33 -13.63 18.36
C VAL A 320 0.93 -14.25 18.26
N PRO A 321 0.70 -15.26 17.39
CA PRO A 321 -0.57 -15.97 17.36
C PRO A 321 -0.85 -16.58 18.74
N LEU A 322 -1.99 -16.23 19.33
CA LEU A 322 -2.49 -16.92 20.52
C LEU A 322 -3.08 -18.26 20.05
N TYR A 323 -2.25 -19.32 20.08
CA TYR A 323 -2.66 -20.70 19.80
C TYR A 323 -3.60 -21.27 20.88
#